data_AF-A0A2S9Y607-F1
#
_entry.id   AF-A0A2S9Y607-F1
#
_cell.length_a   1.000
_cell.length_b   1.000
_cell.length_c   1.000
_cell.angle_alpha   90.00
_cell.angle_beta   90.00
_cell.angle_gamma   90.00
#
_symmetry.space_group_name_H-M   'P 1'
#
loop_
_entity.id
_entity.type
_entity.pdbx_description
1 polymer ?
#
loop_
_entity_poly.entity_id
_entity_poly.type
_entity_poly.pdbx_seq_one_letter_code
_entity_poly.pdbx_strand_id
1 'polypeptide(L)'
;MHSQDRDRSPQSVQEAVCRARELHGAPDGGLLFGDDVDEGVAGLASDAVPPEKILVHLEVLARLAAARREGPLGTTAIRWLETQNVVASGESESTRSSSREMARRTWHDGRQRRAFVLHTKPSDGTRPDRCVRIYFDWDAERNVIVIGWVGRHP
;
A
#
# COMPACT_ATOMS: atom_id res chain seq x y z
N MET A 1 -25.62 -12.84 10.82
CA MET A 1 -25.40 -13.10 9.37
C MET A 1 -24.10 -12.41 8.86
N HIS A 2 -22.96 -12.52 9.58
CA HIS A 2 -21.75 -11.71 9.30
C HIS A 2 -20.44 -12.52 9.22
N SER A 3 -20.51 -13.85 9.11
CA SER A 3 -19.32 -14.71 9.14
C SER A 3 -18.93 -15.32 7.80
N GLN A 4 -19.76 -15.21 6.75
CA GLN A 4 -19.47 -15.81 5.44
C GLN A 4 -18.75 -14.88 4.46
N ASP A 5 -18.75 -13.57 4.68
CA ASP A 5 -18.16 -12.61 3.73
C ASP A 5 -16.67 -12.36 3.94
N ARG A 6 -16.12 -12.78 5.10
CA ARG A 6 -14.68 -12.65 5.41
C ARG A 6 -13.82 -13.71 4.72
N ASP A 7 -14.40 -14.88 4.42
CA ASP A 7 -13.71 -16.00 3.77
C ASP A 7 -13.81 -15.97 2.24
N ARG A 8 -14.60 -15.06 1.67
CA ARG A 8 -14.73 -14.96 0.22
C ARG A 8 -13.53 -14.22 -0.36
N SER A 9 -12.80 -14.82 -1.28
CA SER A 9 -11.72 -14.13 -2.00
C SER A 9 -12.27 -12.89 -2.72
N PRO A 10 -11.61 -11.72 -2.63
CA PRO A 10 -12.04 -10.52 -3.34
C PRO A 10 -12.05 -10.76 -4.85
N GLN A 11 -13.08 -10.31 -5.54
CA GLN A 11 -13.25 -10.53 -6.97
C GLN A 11 -12.58 -9.45 -7.84
N SER A 12 -12.13 -8.35 -7.22
CA SER A 12 -11.45 -7.24 -7.88
C SER A 12 -10.48 -6.53 -6.94
N VAL A 13 -9.52 -5.79 -7.51
CA VAL A 13 -8.60 -4.95 -6.71
C VAL A 13 -9.36 -3.93 -5.87
N GLN A 14 -10.45 -3.35 -6.41
CA GLN A 14 -11.32 -2.45 -5.66
C GLN A 14 -11.93 -3.14 -4.44
N GLU A 15 -12.44 -4.36 -4.60
CA GLU A 15 -12.99 -5.13 -3.48
C GLU A 15 -11.92 -5.46 -2.43
N ALA A 16 -10.69 -5.80 -2.86
CA ALA A 16 -9.58 -6.03 -1.96
C ALA A 16 -9.22 -4.78 -1.14
N VAL A 17 -9.18 -3.59 -1.77
CA VAL A 17 -8.91 -2.31 -1.09
C VAL A 17 -10.05 -1.95 -0.15
N CYS A 18 -11.31 -2.08 -0.57
CA CYS A 18 -12.47 -1.84 0.29
C CYS A 18 -12.45 -2.77 1.52
N ARG A 19 -12.17 -4.06 1.33
CA ARG A 19 -12.08 -5.02 2.42
C ARG A 19 -10.93 -4.70 3.38
N ALA A 20 -9.77 -4.33 2.86
CA ALA A 20 -8.66 -3.88 3.71
C ALA A 20 -9.00 -2.59 4.49
N ARG A 21 -9.77 -1.68 3.89
CA ARG A 21 -10.25 -0.46 4.55
C ARG A 21 -11.23 -0.77 5.68
N GLU A 22 -12.13 -1.74 5.49
CA GLU A 22 -13.06 -2.19 6.52
C GLU A 22 -12.38 -2.91 7.68
N LEU A 23 -11.41 -3.79 7.37
CA LEU A 23 -10.75 -4.64 8.36
C LEU A 23 -9.60 -3.94 9.09
N HIS A 24 -8.87 -3.08 8.38
CA HIS A 24 -7.61 -2.49 8.85
C HIS A 24 -7.60 -0.96 8.80
N GLY A 25 -8.73 -0.32 8.53
CA GLY A 25 -8.87 1.13 8.58
C GLY A 25 -8.50 1.70 9.96
N ALA A 26 -7.86 2.86 9.96
CA ALA A 26 -7.56 3.65 11.14
C ALA A 26 -8.87 4.13 11.83
N PRO A 27 -8.85 4.35 13.16
CA PRO A 27 -7.67 4.35 14.03
C PRO A 27 -7.16 2.95 14.42
N ASP A 28 -8.05 1.98 14.58
CA ASP A 28 -7.73 0.71 15.24
C ASP A 28 -6.88 -0.22 14.37
N GLY A 29 -7.23 -0.34 13.08
CA GLY A 29 -6.60 -1.28 12.16
C GLY A 29 -5.22 -0.84 11.62
N GLY A 30 -4.86 0.43 11.79
CA GLY A 30 -3.53 0.95 11.50
C GLY A 30 -3.21 1.33 10.07
N LEU A 31 -4.18 1.24 9.15
CA LEU A 31 -4.07 1.77 7.78
C LEU A 31 -4.90 3.03 7.59
N LEU A 32 -4.30 4.07 7.04
CA LEU A 32 -5.02 5.23 6.52
C LEU A 32 -4.91 5.24 5.00
N PHE A 33 -6.03 5.25 4.29
CA PHE A 33 -6.05 5.33 2.84
C PHE A 33 -6.16 6.79 2.41
N GLY A 34 -5.22 7.23 1.57
CA GLY A 34 -5.24 8.56 0.95
C GLY A 34 -6.31 8.69 -0.13
N ASP A 35 -6.64 9.93 -0.49
CA ASP A 35 -7.76 10.23 -1.40
C ASP A 35 -7.48 9.78 -2.85
N ASP A 36 -6.21 9.71 -3.23
CA ASP A 36 -5.80 9.32 -4.59
C ASP A 36 -5.80 7.78 -4.78
N VAL A 37 -6.10 6.99 -3.75
CA VAL A 37 -6.09 5.51 -3.83
C VAL A 37 -7.15 4.99 -4.79
N ASP A 38 -8.38 5.50 -4.71
CA ASP A 38 -9.49 5.00 -5.53
C ASP A 38 -9.26 5.35 -7.02
N GLU A 39 -8.65 6.50 -7.33
CA GLU A 39 -8.21 6.84 -8.68
C GLU A 39 -7.16 5.85 -9.21
N GLY A 40 -6.16 5.51 -8.37
CA GLY A 40 -5.11 4.56 -8.75
C GLY A 40 -5.65 3.17 -9.06
N VAL A 41 -6.62 2.70 -8.28
CA VAL A 41 -7.27 1.41 -8.49
C VAL A 41 -8.09 1.40 -9.77
N ALA A 42 -8.83 2.48 -10.04
CA ALA A 42 -9.63 2.61 -11.27
C ALA A 42 -8.77 2.58 -12.55
N GLY A 43 -7.50 2.96 -12.46
CA GLY A 43 -6.55 2.93 -13.59
C GLY A 43 -5.93 1.58 -13.90
N LEU A 44 -6.22 0.52 -13.12
CA LEU A 44 -5.66 -0.82 -13.30
C LEU A 44 -6.50 -1.66 -14.29
N ALA A 45 -5.82 -2.53 -15.04
CA ALA A 45 -6.51 -3.59 -15.78
C ALA A 45 -7.13 -4.60 -14.80
N SER A 46 -8.28 -5.17 -15.15
CA SER A 46 -9.00 -6.13 -14.30
C SER A 46 -8.21 -7.40 -13.97
N ASP A 47 -7.20 -7.74 -14.79
CA ASP A 47 -6.31 -8.89 -14.62
C ASP A 47 -4.86 -8.48 -14.28
N ALA A 48 -4.61 -7.22 -13.91
CA ALA A 48 -3.26 -6.71 -13.67
C ALA A 48 -2.54 -7.46 -12.53
N VAL A 49 -3.28 -7.85 -11.50
CA VAL A 49 -2.80 -8.61 -10.35
C VAL A 49 -3.97 -9.36 -9.70
N PRO A 50 -3.77 -10.58 -9.19
CA PRO A 50 -4.78 -11.26 -8.37
C PRO A 50 -5.18 -10.37 -7.17
N PRO A 51 -6.47 -10.03 -6.98
CA PRO A 51 -6.95 -9.18 -5.89
C PRO A 51 -6.51 -9.60 -4.49
N GLU A 52 -6.35 -10.89 -4.29
CA GLU A 52 -5.93 -11.56 -3.05
C GLU A 52 -4.51 -11.15 -2.68
N LYS A 53 -3.63 -10.96 -3.67
CA LYS A 53 -2.29 -10.44 -3.43
C LYS A 53 -2.31 -8.99 -2.95
N ILE A 54 -3.24 -8.17 -3.46
CA ILE A 54 -3.42 -6.80 -2.96
C ILE A 54 -3.82 -6.84 -1.49
N LEU A 55 -4.81 -7.66 -1.15
CA LEU A 55 -5.28 -7.81 0.22
C LEU A 55 -4.16 -8.27 1.15
N VAL A 56 -3.41 -9.33 0.79
CA VAL A 56 -2.26 -9.83 1.59
C VAL A 56 -1.23 -8.73 1.85
N HIS A 57 -0.90 -7.93 0.84
CA HIS A 57 0.06 -6.85 1.02
C HIS A 57 -0.46 -5.76 1.97
N LEU A 58 -1.75 -5.40 1.89
CA LEU A 58 -2.37 -4.43 2.79
C LEU A 58 -2.45 -4.97 4.22
N GLU A 59 -2.81 -6.24 4.41
CA GLU A 59 -2.82 -6.91 5.72
C GLU A 59 -1.43 -6.89 6.37
N VAL A 60 -0.38 -7.19 5.60
CA VAL A 60 1.00 -7.15 6.11
C VAL A 60 1.42 -5.72 6.44
N LEU A 61 0.97 -4.71 5.70
CA LEU A 61 1.20 -3.30 6.05
C LEU A 61 0.46 -2.91 7.35
N ALA A 62 -0.74 -3.45 7.61
CA ALA A 62 -1.43 -3.25 8.87
C ALA A 62 -0.64 -3.88 10.03
N ARG A 63 -0.07 -5.08 9.83
CA ARG A 63 0.82 -5.73 10.80
C ARG A 63 2.12 -4.95 11.01
N LEU A 64 2.68 -4.33 9.97
CA LEU A 64 3.82 -3.42 10.08
C LEU A 64 3.46 -2.21 10.96
N ALA A 65 2.25 -1.64 10.79
CA ALA A 65 1.77 -0.55 11.63
C ALA A 65 1.70 -0.98 13.10
N ALA A 66 1.12 -2.15 13.39
CA ALA A 66 1.06 -2.71 14.74
C ALA A 66 2.46 -2.91 15.34
N ALA A 67 3.38 -3.55 14.60
CA ALA A 67 4.75 -3.77 15.05
C ALA A 67 5.48 -2.46 15.36
N ARG A 68 5.23 -1.38 14.60
CA ARG A 68 5.80 -0.06 14.86
C ARG A 68 5.22 0.63 16.10
N ARG A 69 3.97 0.36 16.45
CA ARG A 69 3.36 0.87 17.69
C ARG A 69 3.94 0.19 18.93
N GLU A 70 4.31 -1.07 18.82
CA GLU A 70 4.92 -1.85 19.91
C GLU A 70 6.37 -1.42 20.18
N GLY A 71 7.08 -0.90 19.17
CA GLY A 71 8.40 -0.31 19.34
C GLY A 71 9.25 -0.32 18.06
N PRO A 72 10.57 -0.09 18.20
CA PRO A 72 11.49 -0.16 17.08
C PRO A 72 11.50 -1.56 16.45
N LEU A 73 11.45 -1.63 15.12
CA LEU A 73 11.44 -2.91 14.39
C LEU A 73 12.75 -3.72 14.50
N GLY A 74 13.83 -3.13 15.02
CA GLY A 74 15.17 -3.71 15.01
C GLY A 74 15.81 -3.83 13.61
N THR A 75 15.08 -3.41 12.56
CA THR A 75 15.50 -3.45 11.15
C THR A 75 14.76 -2.38 10.35
N THR A 76 15.03 -2.28 9.05
CA THR A 76 14.29 -1.36 8.15
C THR A 76 12.90 -1.93 7.85
N ALA A 77 11.93 -1.06 7.52
CA ALA A 77 10.59 -1.51 7.14
C ALA A 77 10.62 -2.49 5.96
N ILE A 78 11.49 -2.26 4.97
CA ILE A 78 11.66 -3.15 3.81
C ILE A 78 12.11 -4.55 4.26
N ARG A 79 13.17 -4.64 5.07
CA ARG A 79 13.65 -5.93 5.58
C ARG A 79 12.60 -6.63 6.45
N TRP A 80 11.85 -5.87 7.24
CA TRP A 80 10.75 -6.44 8.02
C TRP A 80 9.66 -7.04 7.11
N LEU A 81 9.26 -6.33 6.06
CA LEU A 81 8.29 -6.82 5.08
C LEU A 81 8.77 -8.08 4.35
N GLU A 82 10.07 -8.14 4.01
CA GLU A 82 10.68 -9.34 3.42
C GLU A 82 10.56 -10.56 4.34
N THR A 83 10.71 -10.41 5.67
CA THR A 83 10.48 -11.52 6.62
C THR A 83 9.03 -12.01 6.64
N GLN A 84 8.09 -11.19 6.17
CA GLN A 84 6.68 -11.52 6.01
C GLN A 84 6.34 -11.98 4.58
N ASN A 85 7.36 -12.28 3.76
CA ASN A 85 7.23 -12.66 2.35
C ASN A 85 6.57 -11.58 1.46
N VAL A 86 6.64 -10.31 1.86
CA VAL A 86 6.16 -9.18 1.06
C VAL A 86 7.35 -8.44 0.46
N VAL A 87 7.44 -8.45 -0.86
CA VAL A 87 8.48 -7.71 -1.60
C VAL A 87 8.20 -6.21 -1.51
N ALA A 88 9.19 -5.45 -1.03
CA ALA A 88 9.12 -4.00 -0.93
C ALA A 88 10.43 -3.35 -1.38
N SER A 89 10.35 -2.11 -1.83
CA SER A 89 11.54 -1.30 -2.11
C SER A 89 11.27 0.19 -1.93
N GLY A 90 12.34 0.96 -1.90
CA GLY A 90 12.30 2.42 -2.02
C GLY A 90 12.56 2.86 -3.47
N GLU A 91 12.16 4.08 -3.77
CA GLU A 91 12.59 4.76 -5.00
C GLU A 91 14.10 4.97 -5.05
N SER A 92 14.64 4.92 -6.28
CA SER A 92 16.06 5.12 -6.53
C SER A 92 16.51 6.55 -6.22
N GLU A 93 17.81 6.76 -5.99
CA GLU A 93 18.37 8.09 -5.74
C GLU A 93 18.15 9.06 -6.91
N SER A 94 18.24 8.59 -8.16
CA SER A 94 17.95 9.38 -9.35
C SER A 94 16.47 9.79 -9.43
N THR A 95 15.55 8.91 -9.05
CA THR A 95 14.12 9.26 -8.91
C THR A 95 13.93 10.33 -7.83
N ARG A 96 14.54 10.13 -6.66
CA ARG A 96 14.38 11.01 -5.48
C ARG A 96 14.96 12.41 -5.68
N SER A 97 15.99 12.54 -6.49
CA SER A 97 16.61 13.83 -6.83
C SER A 97 15.89 14.57 -7.97
N SER A 98 14.98 13.92 -8.68
CA SER A 98 14.20 14.54 -9.76
C SER A 98 12.86 15.04 -9.25
N SER A 99 12.68 16.38 -9.21
CA SER A 99 11.39 17.00 -8.84
C SER A 99 10.24 16.54 -9.74
N ARG A 100 10.52 16.29 -11.03
CA ARG A 100 9.52 15.79 -11.99
C ARG A 100 9.06 14.38 -11.63
N GLU A 101 9.98 13.50 -11.25
CA GLU A 101 9.66 12.12 -10.87
C GLU A 101 8.98 12.04 -9.51
N MET A 102 9.40 12.88 -8.56
CA MET A 102 8.79 12.95 -7.23
C MET A 102 7.39 13.57 -7.24
N ALA A 103 7.10 14.48 -8.19
CA ALA A 103 5.75 15.00 -8.38
C ALA A 103 4.75 13.89 -8.73
N ARG A 104 5.17 12.86 -9.49
CA ARG A 104 4.34 11.68 -9.81
C ARG A 104 4.14 10.73 -8.64
N ARG A 105 4.95 10.87 -7.60
CA ARG A 105 4.92 10.06 -6.37
C ARG A 105 4.42 10.85 -5.18
N THR A 106 3.75 11.97 -5.47
CA THR A 106 3.12 12.82 -4.49
C THR A 106 1.63 12.62 -4.57
N TRP A 107 1.04 12.15 -3.49
CA TRP A 107 -0.39 11.84 -3.38
C TRP A 107 -0.96 12.45 -2.11
N HIS A 108 -2.28 12.59 -2.07
CA HIS A 108 -2.99 13.09 -0.90
C HIS A 108 -3.06 12.01 0.19
N ASP A 109 -2.55 12.31 1.39
CA ASP A 109 -2.53 11.38 2.53
C ASP A 109 -3.82 11.40 3.40
N GLY A 110 -4.88 12.02 2.87
CA GLY A 110 -6.11 12.35 3.60
C GLY A 110 -6.06 13.69 4.36
N ARG A 111 -4.93 14.40 4.35
CA ARG A 111 -4.78 15.76 4.90
C ARG A 111 -4.05 16.71 3.97
N GLN A 112 -2.96 16.24 3.35
CA GLN A 112 -2.10 17.03 2.49
C GLN A 112 -1.46 16.17 1.41
N ARG A 113 -1.02 16.82 0.34
CA ARG A 113 -0.20 16.16 -0.69
C ARG A 113 1.23 15.99 -0.18
N ARG A 114 1.73 14.76 -0.16
CA ARG A 114 3.12 14.47 0.22
C ARG A 114 3.71 13.38 -0.66
N ALA A 115 5.03 13.35 -0.73
CA ALA A 115 5.78 12.35 -1.47
C ALA A 115 5.83 11.01 -0.73
N PHE A 116 5.66 9.90 -1.45
CA PHE A 116 5.81 8.54 -0.95
C PHE A 116 6.92 7.84 -1.74
N VAL A 117 7.89 7.28 -1.03
CA VAL A 117 9.06 6.63 -1.64
C VAL A 117 9.11 5.13 -1.42
N LEU A 118 8.45 4.63 -0.36
CA LEU A 118 8.37 3.20 -0.10
C LEU A 118 7.16 2.62 -0.81
N HIS A 119 7.33 1.43 -1.37
CA HIS A 119 6.25 0.70 -2.00
C HIS A 119 6.43 -0.81 -1.89
N THR A 120 5.31 -1.53 -1.84
CA THR A 120 5.31 -2.99 -2.03
C THR A 120 5.05 -3.35 -3.49
N LYS A 121 5.40 -4.59 -3.88
CA LYS A 121 5.27 -5.11 -5.25
C LYS A 121 4.35 -6.33 -5.30
N PRO A 122 3.02 -6.15 -5.30
CA PRO A 122 2.06 -7.26 -5.46
C PRO A 122 2.27 -8.04 -6.77
N SER A 123 2.80 -7.37 -7.79
CA SER A 123 3.27 -7.97 -9.02
C SER A 123 4.65 -7.43 -9.42
N ASP A 124 5.50 -8.33 -9.91
CA ASP A 124 6.77 -7.98 -10.57
C ASP A 124 6.64 -8.01 -12.09
N GLY A 125 5.43 -7.74 -12.61
CA GLY A 125 5.18 -7.67 -14.03
C GLY A 125 6.11 -6.67 -14.71
N THR A 126 6.76 -7.10 -15.80
CA THR A 126 7.67 -6.25 -16.58
C THR A 126 6.93 -5.32 -17.55
N ARG A 127 5.64 -5.57 -17.80
CA ARG A 127 4.81 -4.69 -18.63
C ARG A 127 4.24 -3.54 -17.79
N PRO A 128 4.25 -2.29 -18.29
CA PRO A 128 3.82 -1.11 -17.53
C PRO A 128 2.38 -1.19 -16.98
N ASP A 129 1.47 -1.85 -17.71
CA ASP A 129 0.07 -2.06 -17.34
C ASP A 129 -0.12 -3.12 -16.24
N ARG A 130 0.91 -3.91 -15.95
CA ARG A 130 0.90 -5.02 -14.98
C ARG A 130 1.89 -4.80 -13.83
N CYS A 131 2.54 -3.64 -13.79
CA CYS A 131 3.45 -3.24 -12.72
C CYS A 131 2.67 -2.52 -11.63
N VAL A 132 2.06 -3.29 -10.73
CA VAL A 132 1.24 -2.75 -9.63
C VAL A 132 2.13 -2.45 -8.43
N ARG A 133 1.90 -1.30 -7.80
CA ARG A 133 2.61 -0.82 -6.61
C ARG A 133 1.62 -0.32 -5.57
N ILE A 134 1.92 -0.60 -4.32
CA ILE A 134 1.23 0.00 -3.16
C ILE A 134 2.23 0.92 -2.49
N TYR A 135 2.09 2.22 -2.69
CA TYR A 135 2.94 3.22 -2.05
C TYR A 135 2.43 3.52 -0.65
N PHE A 136 3.36 3.51 0.30
CA PHE A 136 3.02 3.70 1.69
C PHE A 136 4.11 4.48 2.42
N ASP A 137 3.74 5.05 3.55
CA ASP A 137 4.69 5.64 4.49
C ASP A 137 4.10 5.64 5.91
N TRP A 138 4.95 5.74 6.92
CA TRP A 138 4.53 5.79 8.31
C TRP A 138 4.24 7.21 8.74
N ASP A 139 3.07 7.43 9.32
CA ASP A 139 2.74 8.67 9.99
C ASP A 139 2.95 8.50 11.50
N ALA A 140 4.03 9.10 12.00
CA ALA A 140 4.40 9.02 13.42
C ALA A 140 3.45 9.80 14.34
N GLU A 141 2.79 10.84 13.84
CA GLU A 141 1.83 11.62 14.64
C GLU A 141 0.54 10.83 14.86
N ARG A 142 0.08 10.14 13.82
CA ARG A 142 -1.15 9.34 13.84
C ARG A 142 -0.93 7.88 14.23
N ASN A 143 0.32 7.41 14.29
CA ASN A 143 0.68 6.01 14.54
C ASN A 143 -0.01 5.04 13.56
N VAL A 144 0.01 5.35 12.27
CA VAL A 144 -0.58 4.56 11.19
C VAL A 144 0.35 4.46 9.99
N ILE A 145 0.17 3.40 9.19
CA ILE A 145 0.70 3.36 7.83
C ILE A 145 -0.30 4.04 6.91
N VAL A 146 0.15 5.07 6.21
CA VAL A 146 -0.62 5.77 5.18
C VAL A 146 -0.37 5.10 3.84
N ILE A 147 -1.44 4.73 3.14
CA ILE A 147 -1.44 4.25 1.76
C ILE A 147 -1.69 5.45 0.84
N GLY A 148 -0.67 5.90 0.12
CA GLY A 148 -0.77 7.04 -0.79
C GLY A 148 -1.31 6.67 -2.16
N TRP A 149 -1.00 5.46 -2.65
CA TRP A 149 -1.38 5.01 -3.98
C TRP A 149 -1.44 3.49 -4.07
N VAL A 150 -2.48 2.97 -4.72
CA VAL A 150 -2.57 1.58 -5.15
C VAL A 150 -2.85 1.61 -6.64
N GLY A 151 -1.85 1.27 -7.46
CA GLY A 151 -2.02 1.44 -8.90
C GLY A 151 -0.77 1.12 -9.70
N ARG A 152 -0.73 1.57 -10.95
CA ARG A 152 0.45 1.43 -11.81
C ARG A 152 1.64 2.18 -11.23
N HIS A 153 2.84 1.64 -11.43
CA HIS A 153 4.08 2.35 -11.11
C HIS A 153 4.22 3.62 -11.99
N PRO A 154 4.47 4.81 -11.41
CA PRO A 154 4.57 6.08 -12.15
C PRO A 154 5.89 6.33 -12.90
#